data_AF-A0A4Q7UY48-F1
#
_entry.id   AF-A0A4Q7UY48-F1
#
_cell.length_a   1.000
_cell.length_b   1.000
_cell.length_c   1.000
_cell.angle_alpha   90.00
_cell.angle_beta   90.00
_cell.angle_gamma   90.00
#
_symmetry.space_group_name_H-M   'P 1'
#
loop_
_entity.id
_entity.type
_entity.pdbx_description
1 polymer ?
#
loop_
_entity_poly.entity_id
_entity_poly.type
_entity_poly.pdbx_seq_one_letter_code
_entity_poly.pdbx_strand_id
1 'polypeptide(L)'
;MALRACLVALALVLLVAALSACGNAELPAAPAVATPPPTTTTSPAPTTTAPPTTTAAPTTEPTTDSATPTTEGRAAGPRATTPAPRAGGDGGGTGNGGGTGGGGTTGGRGTPIWPATDAASARTLQKQVDGGRDPWLLDPAEVATSYSGVALKYRDPSIFTIRPGVVDVQDGATRAKATITLAQTVRQGDGGIWLVTGARRR
;
A
#
# COMPACT_ATOMS: atom_id res chain seq x y z
N MET A 1 34.68 -19.50 13.29
CA MET A 1 34.18 -18.10 13.40
C MET A 1 35.14 -17.08 12.77
N ALA A 2 36.46 -17.15 13.02
CA ALA A 2 37.45 -16.20 12.47
C ALA A 2 37.50 -16.10 10.93
N LEU A 3 37.37 -17.23 10.21
CA LEU A 3 37.40 -17.25 8.74
C LEU A 3 36.24 -16.48 8.10
N ARG A 4 35.04 -16.55 8.69
CA ARG A 4 33.85 -15.82 8.20
C ARG A 4 33.97 -14.32 8.45
N ALA A 5 34.51 -13.92 9.61
CA ALA A 5 34.80 -12.52 9.88
C ALA A 5 35.86 -11.95 8.92
N CYS A 6 36.89 -12.74 8.60
CA CYS A 6 37.94 -12.35 7.67
C CYS A 6 37.41 -12.18 6.23
N LEU A 7 36.53 -13.08 5.76
CA LEU A 7 35.91 -12.96 4.43
C LEU A 7 34.98 -11.75 4.33
N VAL A 8 34.21 -11.44 5.38
CA VAL A 8 33.32 -10.26 5.40
C VAL A 8 34.15 -8.97 5.42
N ALA A 9 35.23 -8.92 6.18
CA ALA A 9 36.15 -7.78 6.19
C ALA A 9 36.80 -7.58 4.81
N LEU A 10 37.24 -8.66 4.15
CA LEU A 10 37.85 -8.58 2.82
C LEU A 10 36.84 -8.14 1.76
N ALA A 11 35.59 -8.63 1.82
CA ALA A 11 34.53 -8.20 0.92
C ALA A 11 34.17 -6.71 1.10
N LEU A 12 34.13 -6.21 2.34
CA LEU A 12 33.90 -4.79 2.62
C LEU A 12 35.04 -3.90 2.10
N VAL A 13 36.30 -4.32 2.26
CA VAL A 13 37.45 -3.59 1.73
C VAL A 13 37.42 -3.53 0.19
N LEU A 14 37.07 -4.63 -0.47
CA LEU A 14 36.92 -4.66 -1.93
C LEU A 14 35.76 -3.79 -2.42
N LEU A 15 34.63 -3.78 -1.71
CA LEU A 15 33.49 -2.93 -2.03
C LEU A 15 33.86 -1.45 -1.94
N VAL A 16 34.52 -1.04 -0.85
CA VAL A 16 34.96 0.35 -0.66
C VAL A 16 35.98 0.74 -1.73
N ALA A 17 36.94 -0.12 -2.05
CA ALA A 17 37.91 0.14 -3.12
C ALA A 17 37.24 0.28 -4.50
N ALA A 18 36.23 -0.53 -4.81
CA ALA A 18 35.46 -0.43 -6.06
C ALA A 18 34.63 0.88 -6.13
N LEU A 19 34.02 1.28 -5.02
CA LEU A 19 33.30 2.55 -4.91
C LEU A 19 34.24 3.76 -5.08
N SER A 20 35.45 3.68 -4.54
CA SER A 20 36.48 4.72 -4.72
C SER A 20 37.03 4.77 -6.15
N ALA A 21 37.16 3.61 -6.82
CA ALA A 21 37.60 3.55 -8.21
C ALA A 21 36.54 4.08 -9.20
N CYS A 22 35.25 3.99 -8.86
CA CYS A 22 34.17 4.57 -9.67
C CYS A 22 34.01 6.09 -9.50
N GLY A 23 34.69 6.72 -8.54
CA GLY A 23 34.52 8.16 -8.23
C GLY A 23 35.39 9.12 -9.04
N ASN A 24 36.35 8.63 -9.83
CA ASN A 24 37.38 9.46 -10.48
C ASN A 24 37.39 9.32 -12.01
N ALA A 25 36.21 9.24 -12.63
CA ALA A 25 36.09 9.58 -14.05
C ALA A 25 36.19 11.11 -14.18
N GLU A 26 37.41 11.62 -14.20
CA GLU A 26 37.74 12.97 -14.61
C GLU A 26 37.09 13.23 -15.98
N LEU A 27 36.13 14.17 -16.03
CA LEU A 27 35.49 14.54 -17.29
C LEU A 27 36.57 15.04 -18.25
N PRO A 28 36.70 14.48 -19.46
CA PRO A 28 37.55 15.08 -20.47
C PRO A 28 37.08 16.51 -20.74
N ALA A 29 38.00 17.47 -20.63
CA ALA A 29 37.77 18.86 -20.98
C ALA A 29 37.15 18.94 -22.38
N ALA A 30 35.97 19.55 -22.46
CA ALA A 30 35.26 19.75 -23.73
C ALA A 30 36.16 20.52 -24.71
N PRO A 31 36.35 20.04 -25.95
CA PRO A 31 36.96 20.86 -26.99
C PRO A 31 36.02 22.03 -27.31
N ALA A 32 36.59 23.22 -27.46
CA ALA A 32 35.88 24.43 -27.87
C ALA A 32 35.15 24.19 -29.21
N VAL A 33 33.81 24.17 -29.16
CA VAL A 33 32.98 24.04 -30.37
C VAL A 33 32.91 25.40 -31.05
N ALA A 34 33.47 25.47 -32.25
CA ALA A 34 33.30 26.59 -33.17
C ALA A 34 31.81 26.78 -33.51
N THR A 35 31.38 28.04 -33.50
CA THR A 35 30.04 28.51 -33.88
C THR A 35 29.64 28.00 -35.28
N PRO A 36 28.58 27.19 -35.43
CA PRO A 36 28.02 26.91 -36.75
C PRO A 36 27.08 28.06 -37.21
N PRO A 37 26.99 28.32 -38.52
CA PRO A 37 26.08 29.32 -39.09
C PRO A 37 24.60 28.90 -38.92
N PRO A 38 23.65 29.85 -38.97
CA PRO A 38 22.23 29.56 -38.78
C PRO A 38 21.68 28.75 -39.95
N THR A 39 21.41 27.47 -39.72
CA THR A 39 20.57 26.66 -40.61
C THR A 39 19.10 26.87 -40.26
N THR A 40 18.38 27.52 -41.17
CA THR A 40 16.92 27.47 -41.27
C THR A 40 16.48 26.01 -41.43
N THR A 41 15.85 25.44 -40.40
CA THR A 41 15.23 24.12 -40.50
C THR A 41 13.78 24.21 -40.05
N THR A 42 12.92 23.96 -41.03
CA THR A 42 11.46 23.88 -41.01
C THR A 42 10.95 23.00 -39.87
N SER A 43 9.98 23.53 -39.12
CA SER A 43 9.21 22.85 -38.08
C SER A 43 8.48 21.63 -38.66
N PRO A 44 8.68 20.41 -38.13
CA PRO A 44 7.79 19.29 -38.42
C PRO A 44 6.47 19.49 -37.68
N ALA A 45 5.37 19.32 -38.42
CA ALA A 45 3.99 19.45 -37.97
C ALA A 45 3.66 18.52 -36.79
N PRO A 46 2.74 18.91 -35.88
CA PRO A 46 2.31 18.06 -34.79
C PRO A 46 1.58 16.82 -35.33
N THR A 47 2.07 15.63 -35.00
CA THR A 47 1.35 14.39 -35.29
C THR A 47 0.29 14.21 -34.21
N THR A 48 -0.97 14.47 -34.55
CA THR A 48 -2.13 14.17 -33.73
C THR A 48 -2.29 12.66 -33.59
N THR A 49 -1.97 12.12 -32.42
CA THR A 49 -2.31 10.75 -32.04
C THR A 49 -3.83 10.64 -31.93
N ALA A 50 -4.45 9.84 -32.80
CA ALA A 50 -5.88 9.59 -32.82
C ALA A 50 -6.34 8.84 -31.56
N PRO A 51 -7.58 9.07 -31.07
CA PRO A 51 -8.17 8.31 -29.97
C PRO A 51 -8.47 6.85 -30.37
N PRO A 52 -8.46 5.90 -29.41
CA PRO A 52 -8.82 4.51 -29.71
C PRO A 52 -10.30 4.39 -30.09
N THR A 53 -10.54 3.62 -31.15
CA THR A 53 -11.86 3.28 -31.69
C THR A 53 -12.62 2.37 -30.73
N THR A 54 -13.69 2.88 -30.13
CA THR A 54 -14.72 2.09 -29.45
C THR A 54 -15.41 1.17 -30.45
N THR A 55 -15.19 -0.14 -30.32
CA THR A 55 -16.01 -1.15 -31.03
C THR A 55 -17.24 -1.46 -30.18
N ALA A 56 -18.41 -1.17 -30.73
CA ALA A 56 -19.70 -1.52 -30.16
C ALA A 56 -20.25 -2.84 -30.74
N ALA A 57 -21.17 -3.43 -29.97
CA ALA A 57 -22.23 -4.39 -30.33
C ALA A 57 -21.84 -5.90 -30.39
N PRO A 58 -22.76 -6.83 -30.02
CA PRO A 58 -24.22 -6.69 -30.13
C PRO A 58 -25.08 -6.99 -28.89
N THR A 59 -26.25 -6.35 -28.94
CA THR A 59 -27.53 -6.67 -28.32
C THR A 59 -27.91 -8.15 -28.40
N THR A 60 -28.35 -8.71 -27.28
CA THR A 60 -29.36 -9.77 -27.23
C THR A 60 -30.29 -9.51 -26.05
N GLU A 61 -31.51 -9.03 -26.32
CA GLU A 61 -32.69 -9.41 -25.54
C GLU A 61 -32.89 -10.93 -25.69
N PRO A 62 -33.40 -11.63 -24.66
CA PRO A 62 -34.84 -11.93 -24.70
C PRO A 62 -35.56 -12.03 -23.34
N THR A 63 -36.84 -11.68 -23.39
CA THR A 63 -38.00 -12.34 -22.74
C THR A 63 -38.22 -12.21 -21.23
N THR A 64 -39.20 -11.35 -20.91
CA THR A 64 -40.17 -11.47 -19.82
C THR A 64 -40.69 -12.89 -19.65
N ASP A 65 -40.59 -13.47 -18.46
CA ASP A 65 -41.70 -14.29 -17.97
C ASP A 65 -41.88 -14.21 -16.45
N SER A 66 -43.16 -14.28 -16.08
CA SER A 66 -43.74 -14.03 -14.78
C SER A 66 -43.58 -15.23 -13.86
N ALA A 67 -43.28 -15.00 -12.58
CA ALA A 67 -43.80 -15.85 -11.51
C ALA A 67 -43.73 -15.15 -10.15
N THR A 68 -44.86 -14.59 -9.75
CA THR A 68 -45.24 -14.33 -8.36
C THR A 68 -45.23 -15.62 -7.55
N PRO A 69 -44.84 -15.56 -6.28
CA PRO A 69 -45.76 -16.13 -5.29
C PRO A 69 -46.15 -15.10 -4.23
N THR A 70 -47.44 -14.82 -4.22
CA THR A 70 -48.22 -14.32 -3.10
C THR A 70 -47.98 -15.19 -1.87
N THR A 71 -47.66 -14.59 -0.72
CA THR A 71 -48.03 -15.16 0.58
C THR A 71 -48.44 -14.03 1.48
N GLU A 72 -49.75 -13.93 1.65
CA GLU A 72 -50.44 -13.16 2.67
C GLU A 72 -50.00 -13.61 4.07
N GLY A 73 -49.78 -12.63 4.94
CA GLY A 73 -49.49 -12.85 6.35
C GLY A 73 -49.84 -11.61 7.15
N ARG A 74 -51.12 -11.21 7.07
CA ARG A 74 -51.74 -10.11 7.81
C ARG A 74 -51.86 -10.49 9.29
N ALA A 75 -51.26 -9.71 10.19
CA ALA A 75 -51.67 -9.62 11.59
C ALA A 75 -51.56 -8.17 12.09
N ALA A 76 -52.60 -7.76 12.82
CA ALA A 76 -52.93 -6.41 13.25
C ALA A 76 -51.96 -5.80 14.29
N GLY A 77 -51.97 -4.46 14.38
CA GLY A 77 -51.18 -3.61 15.31
C GLY A 77 -51.58 -3.72 16.80
N PRO A 78 -51.32 -2.70 17.67
CA PRO A 78 -51.50 -1.26 17.42
C PRO A 78 -50.43 -0.29 17.99
N ARG A 79 -50.61 0.99 17.63
CA ARG A 79 -50.16 2.29 18.19
C ARG A 79 -49.41 2.35 19.53
N ALA A 80 -48.46 3.31 19.56
CA ALA A 80 -48.23 4.41 20.54
C ALA A 80 -46.70 4.69 20.60
N THR A 81 -46.12 5.88 20.77
CA THR A 81 -46.55 7.27 21.00
C THR A 81 -45.27 8.10 20.84
N THR A 82 -45.36 9.27 20.20
CA THR A 82 -44.33 10.33 20.29
C THR A 82 -44.25 10.87 21.72
N PRO A 83 -43.05 11.18 22.22
CA PRO A 83 -42.89 12.43 22.96
C PRO A 83 -41.59 13.18 22.61
N ALA A 84 -41.75 14.43 22.19
CA ALA A 84 -40.88 15.54 22.60
C ALA A 84 -41.61 16.27 23.76
N PRO A 85 -41.03 17.22 24.54
CA PRO A 85 -39.71 17.87 24.45
C PRO A 85 -38.97 18.01 25.81
N ARG A 86 -37.73 18.52 25.83
CA ARG A 86 -37.33 19.70 26.62
C ARG A 86 -35.86 20.10 26.46
N ALA A 87 -35.68 21.41 26.41
CA ALA A 87 -34.45 22.17 26.35
C ALA A 87 -33.75 22.26 27.72
N GLY A 88 -32.45 22.56 27.69
CA GLY A 88 -31.70 23.19 28.78
C GLY A 88 -30.55 22.32 29.31
N GLY A 89 -29.31 22.80 29.16
CA GLY A 89 -28.16 22.24 29.86
C GLY A 89 -26.81 22.56 29.22
N ASP A 90 -26.39 23.81 29.29
CA ASP A 90 -24.98 24.19 29.17
C ASP A 90 -24.17 23.53 30.29
N GLY A 91 -23.05 22.90 29.97
CA GLY A 91 -22.17 22.27 30.95
C GLY A 91 -20.91 21.72 30.29
N GLY A 92 -19.84 22.52 30.37
CA GLY A 92 -18.51 22.13 29.88
C GLY A 92 -17.95 20.91 30.61
N GLY A 93 -17.16 20.14 29.87
CA GLY A 93 -16.45 18.97 30.39
C GLY A 93 -15.48 18.42 29.36
N THR A 94 -14.28 19.00 29.30
CA THR A 94 -13.14 18.45 28.56
C THR A 94 -12.64 17.21 29.32
N GLY A 95 -13.35 16.09 29.16
CA GLY A 95 -12.97 14.79 29.67
C GLY A 95 -12.21 14.00 28.61
N ASN A 96 -10.88 14.04 28.66
CA ASN A 96 -10.02 13.18 27.85
C ASN A 96 -10.10 11.76 28.44
N GLY A 97 -11.03 10.96 27.94
CA GLY A 97 -11.24 9.58 28.36
C GLY A 97 -11.83 8.76 27.22
N GLY A 98 -10.99 7.94 26.59
CA GLY A 98 -11.42 6.91 25.65
C GLY A 98 -10.31 5.89 25.57
N GLY A 99 -10.49 4.62 25.91
CA GLY A 99 -11.71 3.87 26.11
C GLY A 99 -11.34 2.44 25.75
N THR A 100 -10.94 1.66 26.76
CA THR A 100 -10.71 0.22 26.63
C THR A 100 -12.08 -0.45 26.58
N GLY A 101 -12.51 -0.91 25.42
CA GLY A 101 -13.79 -1.60 25.27
C GLY A 101 -13.99 -2.10 23.84
N GLY A 102 -14.02 -3.43 23.68
CA GLY A 102 -14.18 -4.09 22.40
C GLY A 102 -15.53 -3.87 21.74
N GLY A 103 -15.54 -4.01 20.41
CA GLY A 103 -16.75 -3.99 19.61
C GLY A 103 -16.56 -4.69 18.27
N GLY A 104 -17.24 -5.84 18.10
CA GLY A 104 -17.95 -6.20 16.88
C GLY A 104 -17.15 -6.45 15.61
N THR A 105 -16.86 -7.71 15.35
CA THR A 105 -16.57 -8.31 14.04
C THR A 105 -17.56 -7.86 12.95
N THR A 106 -17.07 -7.06 12.00
CA THR A 106 -17.53 -7.08 10.60
C THR A 106 -16.28 -7.04 9.72
N GLY A 107 -15.85 -8.21 9.23
CA GLY A 107 -14.76 -8.38 8.25
C GLY A 107 -13.38 -7.93 8.74
N GLY A 108 -12.69 -8.81 9.48
CA GLY A 108 -11.47 -8.53 10.23
C GLY A 108 -10.35 -7.85 9.42
N ARG A 109 -10.10 -6.58 9.73
CA ARG A 109 -8.85 -5.88 9.42
C ARG A 109 -8.31 -5.41 10.76
N GLY A 110 -7.36 -6.16 11.32
CA GLY A 110 -6.76 -5.83 12.61
C GLY A 110 -6.20 -4.41 12.61
N THR A 111 -5.99 -3.84 13.80
CA THR A 111 -5.34 -2.53 13.94
C THR A 111 -3.98 -2.55 13.23
N PRO A 112 -3.72 -1.62 12.30
CA PRO A 112 -2.43 -1.58 11.63
C PRO A 112 -1.35 -1.22 12.65
N ILE A 113 -0.20 -1.86 12.54
CA ILE A 113 0.96 -1.65 13.42
C ILE A 113 2.14 -1.04 12.67
N TRP A 114 2.12 -1.07 11.34
CA TRP A 114 3.16 -0.53 10.46
C TRP A 114 2.65 -0.38 9.03
N PRO A 115 3.15 0.59 8.25
CA PRO A 115 3.89 1.79 8.69
C PRO A 115 3.01 2.82 9.40
N ALA A 116 1.68 2.72 9.27
CA ALA A 116 0.73 3.48 10.07
C ALA A 116 0.23 2.64 11.26
N THR A 117 0.06 3.28 12.41
CA THR A 117 -0.46 2.66 13.64
C THR A 117 -1.94 2.93 13.88
N ASP A 118 -2.55 3.80 13.06
CA ASP A 118 -3.93 4.24 13.19
C ASP A 118 -4.54 4.62 11.83
N ALA A 119 -5.86 4.77 11.81
CA ALA A 119 -6.63 5.03 10.59
C ALA A 119 -6.45 6.45 10.01
N ALA A 120 -6.06 7.44 10.80
CA ALA A 120 -5.79 8.79 10.30
C ALA A 120 -4.43 8.81 9.58
N SER A 121 -3.39 8.26 10.22
CA SER A 121 -2.06 8.09 9.62
C SER A 121 -2.10 7.26 8.33
N ALA A 122 -2.88 6.16 8.33
CA ALA A 122 -3.09 5.35 7.13
C ALA A 122 -3.72 6.14 5.98
N ARG A 123 -4.71 7.00 6.26
CA ARG A 123 -5.34 7.87 5.26
C ARG A 123 -4.38 8.91 4.69
N THR A 124 -3.49 9.44 5.52
CA THR A 124 -2.43 10.35 5.05
C THR A 124 -1.46 9.65 4.11
N LEU A 125 -1.01 8.43 4.47
CA LEU A 125 -0.17 7.62 3.58
C LEU A 125 -0.86 7.31 2.25
N GLN A 126 -2.14 6.93 2.28
CA GLN A 126 -2.90 6.65 1.06
C GLN A 126 -2.89 7.86 0.11
N LYS A 127 -3.09 9.08 0.62
CA LYS A 127 -3.04 10.30 -0.21
C LYS A 127 -1.65 10.57 -0.78
N GLN A 128 -0.60 10.24 -0.04
CA GLN A 128 0.78 10.39 -0.52
C GLN A 128 1.06 9.40 -1.67
N VAL A 129 0.60 8.15 -1.53
CA VAL A 129 0.71 7.12 -2.57
C VAL A 129 -0.12 7.45 -3.79
N ASP A 130 -1.35 7.93 -3.60
CA ASP A 130 -2.18 8.44 -4.70
C ASP A 130 -1.49 9.62 -5.42
N GLY A 131 -0.66 10.39 -4.73
CA GLY A 131 0.20 11.45 -5.28
C GLY A 131 1.53 10.98 -5.85
N GLY A 132 1.76 9.67 -5.97
CA GLY A 132 2.96 9.07 -6.55
C GLY A 132 4.16 8.90 -5.59
N ARG A 133 3.97 9.09 -4.28
CA ARG A 133 5.03 8.85 -3.28
C ARG A 133 4.98 7.41 -2.80
N ASP A 134 6.12 6.87 -2.38
CA ASP A 134 6.19 5.55 -1.72
C ASP A 134 5.41 4.43 -2.44
N PRO A 135 5.61 4.21 -3.76
CA PRO A 135 4.85 3.22 -4.52
C PRO A 135 5.01 1.79 -3.99
N TRP A 136 6.08 1.54 -3.22
CA TRP A 136 6.33 0.27 -2.53
C TRP A 136 5.20 -0.11 -1.55
N LEU A 137 4.37 0.83 -1.09
CA LEU A 137 3.22 0.55 -0.22
C LEU A 137 2.07 -0.18 -0.93
N LEU A 138 2.06 -0.21 -2.26
CA LEU A 138 1.06 -0.93 -3.06
C LEU A 138 1.39 -2.41 -3.21
N ASP A 139 2.63 -2.81 -2.96
CA ASP A 139 3.07 -4.20 -3.03
C ASP A 139 3.20 -4.80 -1.61
N PRO A 140 2.41 -5.84 -1.26
CA PRO A 140 2.49 -6.46 0.05
C PRO A 140 3.86 -7.09 0.35
N ALA A 141 4.60 -7.55 -0.67
CA ALA A 141 5.91 -8.15 -0.50
C ALA A 141 6.96 -7.10 -0.11
N GLU A 142 6.96 -5.94 -0.75
CA GLU A 142 7.83 -4.80 -0.40
C GLU A 142 7.54 -4.28 1.01
N VAL A 143 6.25 -4.16 1.39
CA VAL A 143 5.87 -3.78 2.75
C VAL A 143 6.37 -4.79 3.78
N ALA A 144 6.26 -6.08 3.49
CA ALA A 144 6.78 -7.13 4.36
C ALA A 144 8.30 -7.12 4.48
N THR A 145 9.02 -6.89 3.37
CA THR A 145 10.48 -6.73 3.36
C THR A 145 10.89 -5.57 4.26
N SER A 146 10.29 -4.40 4.07
CA SER A 146 10.55 -3.20 4.89
C SER A 146 10.29 -3.46 6.38
N TYR A 147 9.14 -4.04 6.72
CA TYR A 147 8.81 -4.39 8.11
C TYR A 147 9.80 -5.38 8.72
N SER A 148 10.18 -6.42 7.98
CA SER A 148 11.10 -7.46 8.48
C SER A 148 12.50 -6.91 8.76
N GLY A 149 13.01 -5.99 7.93
CA GLY A 149 14.29 -5.32 8.17
C GLY A 149 14.24 -4.39 9.38
N VAL A 150 13.19 -3.58 9.51
CA VAL A 150 13.10 -2.56 10.58
C VAL A 150 12.70 -3.19 11.91
N ALA A 151 11.63 -3.98 11.95
CA ALA A 151 11.03 -4.48 13.19
C ALA A 151 11.59 -5.84 13.61
N LEU A 152 11.88 -6.74 12.66
CA LEU A 152 12.41 -8.09 12.96
C LEU A 152 13.93 -8.16 12.94
N LYS A 153 14.60 -7.15 12.36
CA LYS A 153 16.06 -7.10 12.15
C LYS A 153 16.58 -8.26 11.30
N TYR A 154 15.76 -8.76 10.38
CA TYR A 154 16.18 -9.77 9.42
C TYR A 154 17.08 -9.13 8.36
N ARG A 155 18.09 -9.87 7.92
CA ARG A 155 19.05 -9.43 6.92
C ARG A 155 18.86 -10.26 5.67
N ASP A 156 18.72 -9.58 4.53
CA ASP A 156 18.46 -10.20 3.23
C ASP A 156 17.26 -11.18 3.28
N PRO A 157 16.08 -10.72 3.75
CA PRO A 157 14.93 -11.59 3.97
C PRO A 157 14.40 -12.16 2.65
N SER A 158 14.07 -13.45 2.66
CA SER A 158 13.32 -14.11 1.57
C SER A 158 11.82 -14.08 1.89
N ILE A 159 11.00 -13.61 0.96
CA ILE A 159 9.55 -13.47 1.10
C ILE A 159 8.83 -14.56 0.29
N PHE A 160 7.87 -15.22 0.92
CA PHE A 160 7.01 -16.23 0.30
C PHE A 160 5.55 -15.87 0.53
N THR A 161 4.84 -15.47 -0.53
CA THR A 161 3.41 -15.18 -0.44
C THR A 161 2.63 -16.47 -0.30
N ILE A 162 1.96 -16.66 0.84
CA ILE A 162 1.11 -17.83 1.10
C ILE A 162 -0.25 -17.62 0.44
N ARG A 163 -0.80 -16.42 0.61
CA ARG A 163 -2.08 -15.96 0.05
C ARG A 163 -2.13 -14.43 0.11
N PRO A 164 -3.10 -13.77 -0.57
CA PRO A 164 -3.22 -12.33 -0.49
C PRO A 164 -3.28 -11.83 0.96
N GLY A 165 -2.39 -10.90 1.32
CA GLY A 165 -2.28 -10.34 2.66
C GLY A 165 -1.63 -11.24 3.71
N VAL A 166 -1.06 -12.40 3.35
CA VAL A 166 -0.30 -13.23 4.30
C VAL A 166 0.98 -13.75 3.64
N VAL A 167 2.12 -13.41 4.24
CA VAL A 167 3.43 -13.79 3.73
C VAL A 167 4.25 -14.47 4.82
N ASP A 168 5.03 -15.46 4.44
CA ASP A 168 6.10 -15.98 5.27
C ASP A 168 7.41 -15.29 4.89
N VAL A 169 8.20 -14.97 5.89
CA VAL A 169 9.51 -14.34 5.77
C VAL A 169 10.54 -15.21 6.45
N GLN A 170 11.64 -15.45 5.76
CA GLN A 170 12.80 -16.13 6.30
C GLN A 170 14.00 -15.19 6.29
N ASP A 171 14.69 -15.08 7.41
CA ASP A 171 15.95 -14.35 7.49
C ASP A 171 17.02 -15.02 6.60
N GLY A 172 17.74 -14.22 5.81
CA GLY A 172 18.82 -14.71 4.95
C GLY A 172 20.11 -14.97 5.73
N ALA A 173 20.34 -14.24 6.82
CA ALA A 173 21.52 -14.43 7.67
C ALA A 173 21.37 -15.62 8.64
N THR A 174 20.14 -15.96 9.03
CA THR A 174 19.86 -17.05 9.98
C THR A 174 18.84 -18.05 9.43
N ARG A 175 18.27 -18.89 10.30
CA ARG A 175 17.12 -19.75 9.97
C ARG A 175 15.82 -19.25 10.62
N ALA A 176 15.84 -18.02 11.18
CA ALA A 176 14.66 -17.44 11.80
C ALA A 176 13.56 -17.21 10.76
N LYS A 177 12.31 -17.45 11.18
CA LYS A 177 11.13 -17.31 10.32
C LYS A 177 10.05 -16.50 11.02
N ALA A 178 9.25 -15.80 10.24
CA ALA A 178 8.06 -15.12 10.72
C ALA A 178 6.95 -15.17 9.66
N THR A 179 5.70 -15.22 10.12
CA THR A 179 4.53 -15.00 9.28
C THR A 179 4.04 -13.58 9.53
N ILE A 180 3.85 -12.80 8.47
CA ILE A 180 3.35 -11.42 8.51
C ILE A 180 1.95 -11.39 7.89
N THR A 181 1.02 -10.73 8.58
CA THR A 181 -0.34 -10.48 8.11
C THR A 181 -0.47 -9.01 7.72
N LEU A 182 -0.93 -8.77 6.49
CA LEU A 182 -1.15 -7.45 5.91
C LEU A 182 -2.61 -7.27 5.51
N ALA A 183 -3.09 -6.04 5.59
CA ALA A 183 -4.42 -5.66 5.14
C ALA A 183 -4.43 -4.26 4.54
N GLN A 184 -5.32 -4.03 3.57
CA GLN A 184 -5.56 -2.70 3.02
C GLN A 184 -6.69 -2.01 3.81
N THR A 185 -6.37 -1.21 4.81
CA THR A 185 -7.40 -0.68 5.73
C THR A 185 -8.16 0.53 5.18
N VAL A 186 -7.57 1.26 4.23
CA VAL A 186 -8.12 2.53 3.71
C VAL A 186 -8.93 2.33 2.44
N ARG A 187 -8.35 1.66 1.43
CA ARG A 187 -8.94 1.38 0.12
C ARG A 187 -8.60 -0.06 -0.24
N GLN A 188 -9.50 -0.78 -0.90
CA GLN A 188 -9.26 -2.14 -1.38
C GLN A 188 -8.85 -2.13 -2.86
N GLY A 189 -8.10 -3.15 -3.28
CA GLY A 189 -7.67 -3.35 -4.68
C GLY A 189 -6.30 -2.75 -5.00
N ASP A 190 -5.98 -2.64 -6.29
CA ASP A 190 -4.62 -2.33 -6.77
C ASP A 190 -4.09 -0.96 -6.32
N GLY A 191 -4.98 -0.02 -6.01
CA GLY A 191 -4.62 1.30 -5.46
C GLY A 191 -4.62 1.36 -3.93
N GLY A 192 -4.86 0.26 -3.23
CA GLY A 192 -4.90 0.23 -1.77
C GLY A 192 -3.53 0.00 -1.15
N ILE A 193 -3.14 0.84 -0.19
CA ILE A 193 -1.89 0.62 0.55
C ILE A 193 -2.00 -0.63 1.44
N TRP A 194 -0.94 -1.42 1.51
CA TRP A 194 -0.81 -2.53 2.43
C TRP A 194 -0.22 -2.08 3.76
N LEU A 195 -0.89 -2.45 4.85
CA LEU A 195 -0.42 -2.21 6.21
C LEU A 195 -0.25 -3.54 6.93
N VAL A 196 0.81 -3.67 7.70
CA VAL A 196 0.98 -4.82 8.59
C VAL A 196 -0.02 -4.69 9.73
N THR A 197 -0.77 -5.75 9.99
CA THR A 197 -1.75 -5.86 11.09
C THR A 197 -1.37 -6.92 12.10
N GLY A 198 -0.35 -7.73 11.82
CA GLY A 198 0.21 -8.69 12.75
C GLY A 198 1.47 -9.34 12.23
N ALA A 199 2.30 -9.82 13.14
CA ALA A 199 3.49 -10.62 12.82
C ALA A 199 3.69 -11.68 13.90
N ARG A 200 4.04 -12.90 13.48
CA ARG A 200 4.28 -14.05 14.36
C ARG A 200 5.59 -14.73 14.00
N ARG A 201 6.56 -14.69 14.92
CA ARG A 201 7.82 -15.45 14.80
C ARG A 201 7.57 -16.95 14.98
N ARG A 202 8.41 -17.77 14.35
CA ARG A 202 8.37 -19.24 14.41
C ARG A 202 9.74 -19.80 14.78
#